data_AF-A0A7S1YQ30-F1
#
_entry.id   AF-A0A7S1YQ30-F1
#
_cell.length_a   1.000
_cell.length_b   1.000
_cell.length_c   1.000
_cell.angle_alpha   90.00
_cell.angle_beta   90.00
_cell.angle_gamma   90.00
#
_symmetry.space_group_name_H-M   'P 1'
#
loop_
_entity.id
_entity.type
_entity.pdbx_description
1 polymer ?
#
loop_
_entity_poly.entity_id
_entity_poly.type
_entity_poly.pdbx_seq_one_letter_code
_entity_poly.pdbx_strand_id
1 'polypeptide(L)'
;WARSGLPESGERAEALLDYMNEQVEDYDEEGRGYIHNSEDYYDDEDDANIVRPNVITYNSVMNAWSRSGSPNAAEKAESILKRLLSHPMGKGGELRPNGISFSTAIHAWSKSSMPQGAKRAEILLELMERLYDETEDNNLKPTAACYHGVITGWSTRSRWRARRGDEAKRAEAILCRMRDVAGIRPTTLHYNAVIEAWAHDLNKGIDNKAQKAQALLKRLENEWKSDNSSSKMGKQSFSPRSKTDLIGQKTSSYNHAIRACASNIEDDNAKLDAFLIAIDTYKRLCNSKYCQPDEYTYIAMFNMASYLLKPSSDEQIKLCEDLFQKCCREGQLTNTSLRIAMQTLPDSSI
;
A
#
# COMPACT_ATOMS: atom_id res chain seq x y z
N TRP A 1 13.33 2.94 19.76
CA TRP A 1 13.98 1.91 18.93
C TRP A 1 13.31 1.65 17.58
N ALA A 2 11.98 1.64 17.45
CA ALA A 2 11.30 1.39 16.16
C ALA A 2 11.76 2.27 14.97
N ARG A 3 12.33 3.46 15.21
CA ARG A 3 12.88 4.32 14.15
C ARG A 3 14.27 3.93 13.66
N SER A 4 15.04 3.15 14.43
CA SER A 4 16.41 2.77 14.08
C SER A 4 16.47 1.71 12.97
N GLY A 5 15.40 0.94 12.77
CA GLY A 5 15.32 -0.06 11.70
C GLY A 5 16.24 -1.27 11.89
N LEU A 6 16.85 -1.42 13.07
CA LEU A 6 17.74 -2.53 13.39
C LEU A 6 16.92 -3.82 13.65
N PRO A 7 17.40 -5.01 13.24
CA PRO A 7 16.73 -6.29 13.52
C PRO A 7 16.41 -6.50 14.99
N GLU A 8 17.36 -6.14 15.86
CA GLU A 8 17.25 -6.25 17.33
C GLU A 8 16.21 -5.30 17.95
N SER A 9 15.73 -4.29 17.20
CA SER A 9 14.80 -3.30 17.75
C SER A 9 13.44 -3.90 18.08
N GLY A 10 13.00 -4.92 17.34
CA GLY A 10 11.79 -5.68 17.64
C GLY A 10 11.96 -6.54 18.89
N GLU A 11 13.06 -7.29 18.97
CA GLU A 11 13.37 -8.19 20.10
C GLU A 11 13.47 -7.43 21.42
N ARG A 12 14.17 -6.30 21.44
CA ARG A 12 14.28 -5.47 22.65
C ARG A 12 12.94 -4.86 23.08
N ALA A 13 12.10 -4.50 22.12
CA ALA A 13 10.76 -3.99 22.44
C ALA A 13 9.86 -5.11 22.98
N GLU A 14 9.90 -6.30 22.40
CA GLU A 14 9.16 -7.48 22.87
C GLU A 14 9.62 -7.89 24.28
N ALA A 15 10.93 -7.95 24.54
CA ALA A 15 11.46 -8.27 25.87
C ALA A 15 10.99 -7.28 26.96
N LEU A 16 10.88 -6.00 26.63
CA LEU A 16 10.34 -5.00 27.57
C LEU A 16 8.84 -5.20 27.81
N LEU A 17 8.07 -5.57 26.79
CA LEU A 17 6.65 -5.89 26.94
C LEU A 17 6.47 -7.16 27.78
N ASP A 18 7.32 -8.17 27.59
CA ASP A 18 7.27 -9.41 28.35
C ASP A 18 7.58 -9.14 29.83
N TYR A 19 8.64 -8.38 30.12
CA TYR A 19 8.94 -7.90 31.48
C TYR A 19 7.76 -7.16 32.14
N MET A 20 7.08 -6.27 31.40
CA MET A 20 5.90 -5.57 31.92
C MET A 20 4.72 -6.51 32.22
N ASN A 21 4.54 -7.59 31.44
CA ASN A 21 3.48 -8.55 31.72
C ASN A 21 3.85 -9.45 32.91
N GLU A 22 5.11 -9.89 33.01
CA GLU A 22 5.61 -10.70 34.14
C GLU A 22 5.41 -9.98 35.48
N GLN A 23 5.77 -8.68 35.57
CA GLN A 23 5.56 -7.89 36.78
C GLN A 23 4.08 -7.77 37.20
N VAL A 24 3.16 -7.79 36.23
CA VAL A 24 1.72 -7.76 36.50
C VAL A 24 1.20 -9.12 36.95
N GLU A 25 1.67 -10.20 36.32
CA GLU A 25 1.32 -11.57 36.70
C GLU A 25 1.80 -11.90 38.11
N ASP A 26 3.05 -11.55 38.44
CA ASP A 26 3.63 -11.74 39.78
C ASP A 26 2.81 -11.02 40.86
N TYR A 27 2.41 -9.76 40.62
CA TYR A 27 1.59 -9.00 41.57
C TYR A 27 0.16 -9.55 41.70
N ASP A 28 -0.48 -9.92 40.59
CA ASP A 28 -1.84 -10.47 40.62
C ASP A 28 -1.87 -11.87 41.30
N GLU A 29 -0.78 -12.64 41.23
CA GLU A 29 -0.59 -13.91 41.95
C GLU A 29 -0.30 -13.69 43.44
N GLU A 30 0.59 -12.77 43.80
CA GLU A 30 0.89 -12.41 45.19
C GLU A 30 -0.36 -11.84 45.89
N GLY A 31 -1.12 -10.96 45.23
CA GLY A 31 -2.37 -10.40 45.74
C GLY A 31 -3.49 -11.43 45.96
N ARG A 32 -3.53 -12.52 45.16
CA ARG A 32 -4.45 -13.66 45.41
C ARG A 32 -4.02 -14.56 46.57
N GLY A 33 -2.75 -14.51 46.98
CA GLY A 33 -2.26 -15.18 48.18
C GLY A 33 -2.79 -14.58 49.49
N TYR A 34 -3.22 -13.31 49.47
CA TYR A 34 -3.72 -12.56 50.63
C TYR A 34 -5.25 -12.48 50.71
N ILE A 35 -5.99 -13.48 50.24
CA ILE A 35 -7.44 -13.57 50.51
C ILE A 35 -7.65 -14.20 51.90
N HIS A 36 -7.28 -13.48 52.95
CA HIS A 36 -7.81 -13.72 54.31
C HIS A 36 -8.03 -12.40 55.04
N ASN A 37 -9.31 -12.00 55.09
CA ASN A 37 -9.95 -11.15 56.09
C ASN A 37 -9.18 -9.92 56.60
N SER A 38 -9.44 -8.74 56.02
CA SER A 38 -9.77 -7.55 56.81
C SER A 38 -10.23 -6.40 55.91
N GLU A 39 -11.21 -5.64 56.40
CA GLU A 39 -11.74 -4.39 55.84
C GLU A 39 -10.77 -3.21 56.07
N ASP A 40 -9.49 -3.37 55.76
CA ASP A 40 -8.52 -2.29 55.89
C ASP A 40 -7.98 -1.90 54.51
N TYR A 41 -8.54 -0.81 53.97
CA TYR A 41 -8.04 -0.09 52.79
C TYR A 41 -6.66 0.51 53.14
N TYR A 42 -5.59 -0.25 52.93
CA TYR A 42 -4.25 0.32 52.83
C TYR A 42 -4.06 0.82 51.40
N ASP A 43 -3.76 2.12 51.29
CA ASP A 43 -3.29 2.77 50.07
C ASP A 43 -1.87 2.23 49.82
N ASP A 44 -1.76 1.07 49.17
CA ASP A 44 -0.50 0.35 48.97
C ASP A 44 0.42 1.16 48.04
N GLU A 45 1.48 1.75 48.59
CA GLU A 45 2.57 2.42 47.84
C GLU A 45 3.22 1.52 46.77
N ASP A 46 2.99 0.20 46.81
CA ASP A 46 3.51 -0.79 45.88
C ASP A 46 2.73 -0.90 44.55
N ASP A 47 1.41 -0.63 44.50
CA ASP A 47 0.66 -0.57 43.21
C ASP A 47 1.11 0.63 42.37
N ALA A 48 1.64 1.69 43.01
CA ALA A 48 2.15 2.87 42.33
C ALA A 48 3.45 2.61 41.52
N ASN A 49 4.15 1.50 41.76
CA ASN A 49 5.42 1.17 41.07
C ASN A 49 5.28 0.15 39.93
N ILE A 50 4.09 -0.45 39.74
CA ILE A 50 3.89 -1.45 38.67
C ILE A 50 3.51 -0.76 37.36
N VAL A 51 4.38 -0.88 36.36
CA VAL A 51 4.14 -0.33 35.02
C VAL A 51 3.33 -1.32 34.19
N ARG A 52 2.00 -1.19 34.23
CA ARG A 52 1.09 -2.06 33.45
C ARG A 52 1.16 -1.73 31.95
N PRO A 53 1.29 -2.73 31.06
CA PRO A 53 1.27 -2.49 29.63
C PRO A 53 -0.15 -2.11 29.18
N ASN A 54 -0.25 -1.18 28.23
CA ASN A 54 -1.52 -0.76 27.64
C ASN A 54 -1.50 -0.95 26.11
N VAL A 55 -2.61 -0.64 25.43
CA VAL A 55 -2.70 -0.73 23.97
C VAL A 55 -1.58 0.02 23.23
N ILE A 56 -1.09 1.14 23.79
CA ILE A 56 0.00 1.93 23.20
C ILE A 56 1.32 1.15 23.29
N THR A 57 1.58 0.47 24.42
CA THR A 57 2.74 -0.41 24.59
C THR A 57 2.75 -1.51 23.54
N TYR A 58 1.64 -2.24 23.40
CA TYR A 58 1.48 -3.30 22.38
C TYR A 58 1.69 -2.75 20.96
N ASN A 59 1.02 -1.64 20.62
CA ASN A 59 1.17 -1.00 19.31
C ASN A 59 2.62 -0.54 19.04
N SER A 60 3.33 -0.08 20.07
CA SER A 60 4.73 0.34 19.95
C SER A 60 5.66 -0.84 19.63
N VAL A 61 5.43 -1.99 20.25
CA VAL A 61 6.16 -3.24 20.01
C VAL A 61 5.87 -3.76 18.60
N MET A 62 4.60 -3.80 18.21
CA MET A 62 4.20 -4.17 16.85
C MET A 62 4.85 -3.27 15.79
N ASN A 63 4.89 -1.96 16.05
CA ASN A 63 5.53 -1.00 15.15
C ASN A 63 7.05 -1.20 15.09
N ALA A 64 7.69 -1.53 16.22
CA ALA A 64 9.12 -1.89 16.26
C ALA A 64 9.40 -3.12 15.38
N TRP A 65 8.60 -4.18 15.53
CA TRP A 65 8.68 -5.36 14.66
C TRP A 65 8.46 -5.01 13.20
N SER A 66 7.41 -4.27 12.86
CA SER A 66 7.10 -3.88 11.47
C SER A 66 8.23 -3.11 10.76
N ARG A 67 9.17 -2.55 11.52
CA ARG A 67 10.30 -1.74 11.05
C ARG A 67 11.67 -2.39 11.25
N SER A 68 11.77 -3.52 11.95
CA SER A 68 13.06 -4.11 12.31
C SER A 68 13.83 -4.71 11.13
N GLY A 69 13.17 -4.91 9.98
CA GLY A 69 13.79 -5.57 8.83
C GLY A 69 14.06 -7.07 9.03
N SER A 70 13.67 -7.63 10.18
CA SER A 70 13.76 -9.07 10.46
C SER A 70 12.88 -9.86 9.48
N PRO A 71 13.32 -11.01 8.96
CA PRO A 71 12.49 -11.86 8.10
C PRO A 71 11.15 -12.25 8.75
N ASN A 72 11.14 -12.47 10.07
CA ASN A 72 9.98 -12.90 10.83
C ASN A 72 9.20 -11.73 11.46
N ALA A 73 9.53 -10.49 11.09
CA ALA A 73 8.91 -9.28 11.64
C ALA A 73 7.38 -9.30 11.55
N ALA A 74 6.83 -9.76 10.42
CA ALA A 74 5.40 -9.79 10.20
C ALA A 74 4.68 -10.82 11.07
N GLU A 75 5.26 -12.02 11.24
CA GLU A 75 4.74 -13.06 12.12
C GLU A 75 4.79 -12.62 13.59
N LYS A 76 5.88 -11.96 13.99
CA LYS A 76 6.01 -11.39 15.33
C LYS A 76 4.99 -10.29 15.60
N ALA A 77 4.85 -9.32 14.69
CA ALA A 77 3.83 -8.28 14.81
C ALA A 77 2.40 -8.87 14.92
N GLU A 78 2.10 -9.92 14.15
CA GLU A 78 0.82 -10.61 14.26
C GLU A 78 0.66 -11.38 15.59
N SER A 79 1.73 -12.02 16.08
CA SER A 79 1.72 -12.70 17.38
C SER A 79 1.38 -11.74 18.52
N ILE A 80 1.98 -10.54 18.51
CA ILE A 80 1.67 -9.48 19.49
C ILE A 80 0.20 -9.02 19.36
N LEU A 81 -0.34 -8.90 18.14
CA LEU A 81 -1.76 -8.60 17.94
C LEU A 81 -2.66 -9.70 18.51
N LYS A 82 -2.29 -10.97 18.35
CA LYS A 82 -3.04 -12.10 18.91
C LYS A 82 -3.01 -12.11 20.44
N ARG A 83 -1.86 -11.78 21.05
CA ARG A 83 -1.76 -11.58 22.51
C ARG A 83 -2.70 -10.47 22.98
N LEU A 84 -2.76 -9.35 22.25
CA LEU A 84 -3.69 -8.27 22.55
C LEU A 84 -5.17 -8.70 22.40
N LEU A 85 -5.48 -9.55 21.42
CA LEU A 85 -6.83 -10.11 21.21
C LEU A 85 -7.23 -11.16 22.25
N SER A 86 -6.28 -11.88 22.86
CA SER A 86 -6.57 -12.92 23.84
C SER A 86 -6.87 -12.39 25.24
N HIS A 87 -6.55 -11.12 25.52
CA HIS A 87 -6.85 -10.50 26.81
C HIS A 87 -8.38 -10.40 27.02
N PRO A 88 -8.91 -10.90 28.15
CA PRO A 88 -10.34 -10.85 28.41
C PRO A 88 -10.83 -9.41 28.39
N MET A 89 -12.04 -9.21 27.85
CA MET A 89 -12.72 -7.92 27.87
C MET A 89 -13.10 -7.55 29.31
N GLY A 90 -12.12 -7.11 30.11
CA GLY A 90 -12.33 -6.63 31.46
C GLY A 90 -13.17 -5.36 31.46
N LYS A 91 -13.85 -5.10 32.59
CA LYS A 91 -14.71 -3.92 32.80
C LYS A 91 -13.94 -2.57 32.75
N GLY A 92 -12.61 -2.59 32.63
CA GLY A 92 -11.74 -1.40 32.53
C GLY A 92 -11.30 -0.99 31.12
N GLY A 93 -11.51 -1.80 30.08
CA GLY A 93 -11.29 -1.38 28.68
C GLY A 93 -9.83 -1.07 28.23
N GLU A 94 -8.81 -1.26 29.07
CA GLU A 94 -7.44 -0.75 28.82
C GLU A 94 -6.65 -1.52 27.74
N LEU A 95 -6.96 -2.79 27.50
CA LEU A 95 -6.25 -3.68 26.57
C LEU A 95 -7.13 -4.14 25.40
N ARG A 96 -7.71 -3.19 24.67
CA ARG A 96 -8.47 -3.48 23.44
C ARG A 96 -7.66 -3.16 22.18
N PRO A 97 -7.62 -4.06 21.18
CA PRO A 97 -7.05 -3.72 19.89
C PRO A 97 -7.89 -2.65 19.20
N ASN A 98 -7.22 -1.82 18.41
CA ASN A 98 -7.86 -0.77 17.64
C ASN A 98 -7.32 -0.74 16.21
N GLY A 99 -7.78 0.22 15.40
CA GLY A 99 -7.35 0.37 14.03
C GLY A 99 -5.83 0.56 13.87
N ILE A 100 -5.13 1.09 14.88
CA ILE A 100 -3.67 1.19 14.87
C ILE A 100 -3.03 -0.20 15.00
N SER A 101 -3.55 -1.05 15.90
CA SER A 101 -3.07 -2.42 16.09
C SER A 101 -3.19 -3.21 14.78
N PHE A 102 -4.38 -3.24 14.18
CA PHE A 102 -4.61 -3.95 12.91
C PHE A 102 -3.81 -3.37 11.75
N SER A 103 -3.82 -2.04 11.56
CA SER A 103 -3.08 -1.42 10.46
C SER A 103 -1.57 -1.66 10.55
N THR A 104 -1.01 -1.71 11.76
CA THR A 104 0.41 -2.00 11.97
C THR A 104 0.76 -3.44 11.58
N ALA A 105 -0.05 -4.43 11.98
CA ALA A 105 0.15 -5.82 11.59
C ALA A 105 -0.03 -6.04 10.07
N ILE A 106 -1.08 -5.44 9.48
CA ILE A 106 -1.34 -5.48 8.03
C ILE A 106 -0.15 -4.88 7.27
N HIS A 107 0.37 -3.74 7.73
CA HIS A 107 1.52 -3.08 7.12
C HIS A 107 2.82 -3.89 7.25
N ALA A 108 3.02 -4.60 8.37
CA ALA A 108 4.14 -5.52 8.52
C ALA A 108 4.06 -6.66 7.49
N TRP A 109 2.87 -7.24 7.30
CA TRP A 109 2.64 -8.28 6.30
C TRP A 109 2.75 -7.78 4.86
N SER A 110 2.29 -6.57 4.55
CA SER A 110 2.37 -6.01 3.18
C SER A 110 3.81 -5.74 2.72
N LYS A 111 4.72 -5.52 3.67
CA LYS A 111 6.16 -5.36 3.41
C LYS A 111 6.95 -6.66 3.50
N SER A 112 6.33 -7.72 4.01
CA SER A 112 7.00 -9.01 4.17
C SER A 112 7.40 -9.57 2.82
N SER A 113 8.58 -10.19 2.76
CA SER A 113 9.02 -10.94 1.58
C SER A 113 8.49 -12.38 1.57
N MET A 114 7.67 -12.74 2.57
CA MET A 114 7.07 -14.07 2.70
C MET A 114 5.96 -14.29 1.66
N PRO A 115 5.86 -15.49 1.03
CA PRO A 115 4.85 -15.80 0.03
C PRO A 115 3.40 -15.60 0.48
N GLN A 116 3.13 -15.82 1.77
CA GLN A 116 1.82 -15.68 2.37
C GLN A 116 1.46 -14.24 2.74
N GLY A 117 2.38 -13.27 2.59
CA GLY A 117 2.23 -11.94 3.17
C GLY A 117 0.95 -11.21 2.76
N ALA A 118 0.65 -11.17 1.46
CA ALA A 118 -0.57 -10.56 0.95
C ALA A 118 -1.85 -11.23 1.48
N LYS A 119 -1.87 -12.57 1.52
CA LYS A 119 -3.00 -13.36 2.03
C LYS A 119 -3.18 -13.17 3.54
N ARG A 120 -2.10 -13.06 4.31
CA ARG A 120 -2.15 -12.80 5.76
C ARG A 120 -2.67 -11.40 6.05
N ALA A 121 -2.22 -10.40 5.29
CA ALA A 121 -2.76 -9.05 5.37
C ALA A 121 -4.27 -9.02 5.10
N GLU A 122 -4.75 -9.74 4.08
CA GLU A 122 -6.18 -9.87 3.76
C GLU A 122 -6.97 -10.53 4.90
N ILE A 123 -6.48 -11.64 5.48
CA ILE A 123 -7.12 -12.33 6.61
C ILE A 123 -7.26 -11.40 7.84
N LEU A 124 -6.26 -10.56 8.10
CA LEU A 124 -6.30 -9.62 9.21
C LEU A 124 -7.31 -8.49 8.99
N LEU A 125 -7.46 -8.02 7.75
CA LEU A 125 -8.52 -7.07 7.39
C LEU A 125 -9.91 -7.70 7.56
N GLU A 126 -10.10 -8.94 7.11
CA GLU A 126 -11.36 -9.68 7.28
C GLU A 126 -11.68 -9.94 8.76
N LEU A 127 -10.67 -10.20 9.59
CA LEU A 127 -10.85 -10.30 11.04
C LEU A 127 -11.28 -8.96 11.63
N MET A 128 -10.65 -7.86 11.23
CA MET A 128 -11.01 -6.51 11.69
C MET A 128 -12.45 -6.13 11.32
N GLU A 129 -12.87 -6.42 10.08
CA GLU A 129 -14.24 -6.19 9.62
C GLU A 129 -15.24 -7.03 10.42
N ARG A 130 -14.99 -8.33 10.62
CA ARG A 130 -15.87 -9.20 11.42
C ARG A 130 -16.01 -8.71 12.86
N LEU A 131 -14.90 -8.34 13.51
CA LEU A 131 -14.94 -7.83 14.87
C LEU A 131 -15.68 -6.50 14.96
N TYR A 132 -15.58 -5.64 13.94
CA TYR A 132 -16.38 -4.41 13.86
C TYR A 132 -17.87 -4.71 13.71
N ASP A 133 -18.24 -5.64 12.84
CA ASP A 133 -19.63 -6.03 12.62
C ASP A 133 -20.26 -6.70 13.87
N GLU A 134 -19.46 -7.44 14.65
CA GLU A 134 -19.91 -8.12 15.88
C GLU A 134 -20.02 -7.17 17.09
N THR A 135 -19.13 -6.18 17.19
CA THR A 135 -19.02 -5.32 18.40
C THR A 135 -19.56 -3.90 18.20
N GLU A 136 -19.72 -3.46 16.94
CA GLU A 136 -19.98 -2.08 16.53
C GLU A 136 -18.99 -1.04 17.13
N ASP A 137 -17.82 -1.48 17.60
CA ASP A 137 -16.81 -0.61 18.22
C ASP A 137 -16.12 0.25 17.15
N ASN A 138 -16.34 1.57 17.20
CA ASN A 138 -15.70 2.51 16.28
C ASN A 138 -14.17 2.45 16.29
N ASN A 139 -13.53 1.96 17.36
CA ASN A 139 -12.09 1.75 17.42
C ASN A 139 -11.60 0.62 16.50
N LEU A 140 -12.48 -0.33 16.16
CA LEU A 140 -12.22 -1.45 15.26
C LEU A 140 -12.67 -1.18 13.82
N LYS A 141 -13.26 -0.02 13.54
CA LYS A 141 -13.69 0.34 12.20
C LYS A 141 -12.51 0.34 11.22
N PRO A 142 -12.55 -0.47 10.14
CA PRO A 142 -11.50 -0.49 9.12
C PRO A 142 -11.23 0.91 8.57
N THR A 143 -9.95 1.22 8.40
CA THR A 143 -9.51 2.54 7.88
C THR A 143 -8.94 2.40 6.48
N ALA A 144 -8.83 3.51 5.76
CA ALA A 144 -8.12 3.55 4.47
C ALA A 144 -6.69 2.97 4.55
N ALA A 145 -6.02 3.07 5.71
CA ALA A 145 -4.70 2.47 5.91
C ALA A 145 -4.72 0.94 5.86
N CYS A 146 -5.74 0.31 6.42
CA CYS A 146 -5.89 -1.14 6.40
C CYS A 146 -6.08 -1.64 4.96
N TYR A 147 -6.99 -1.02 4.21
CA TYR A 147 -7.21 -1.35 2.79
C TYR A 147 -5.98 -1.09 1.93
N HIS A 148 -5.31 0.06 2.11
CA HIS A 148 -4.06 0.36 1.38
C HIS A 148 -2.98 -0.69 1.65
N GLY A 149 -2.80 -1.11 2.90
CA GLY A 149 -1.86 -2.17 3.27
C GLY A 149 -2.15 -3.50 2.56
N VAL A 150 -3.41 -3.92 2.50
CA VAL A 150 -3.80 -5.15 1.78
C VAL A 150 -3.61 -5.01 0.27
N ILE A 151 -4.06 -3.90 -0.32
CA ILE A 151 -3.92 -3.63 -1.77
C ILE A 151 -2.44 -3.62 -2.16
N THR A 152 -1.59 -2.94 -1.38
CA THR A 152 -0.14 -2.93 -1.63
C THR A 152 0.50 -4.29 -1.40
N GLY A 153 0.03 -5.08 -0.45
CA GLY A 153 0.43 -6.49 -0.30
C GLY A 153 0.19 -7.29 -1.59
N TRP A 154 -0.97 -7.10 -2.23
CA TRP A 154 -1.29 -7.76 -3.51
C TRP A 154 -0.64 -7.11 -4.74
N SER A 155 -0.33 -5.81 -4.70
CA SER A 155 0.26 -5.08 -5.83
C SER A 155 1.78 -5.14 -5.88
N THR A 156 2.42 -5.29 -4.72
CA THR A 156 3.88 -5.29 -4.65
C THR A 156 4.43 -6.45 -5.46
N ARG A 157 5.57 -6.19 -6.08
CA ARG A 157 6.40 -7.19 -6.75
C ARG A 157 6.86 -8.20 -5.71
N SER A 158 6.01 -9.16 -5.37
CA SER A 158 6.46 -10.37 -4.72
C SER A 158 7.56 -10.90 -5.62
N ARG A 159 8.81 -10.83 -5.14
CA ARG A 159 10.03 -11.24 -5.85
C ARG A 159 10.01 -12.72 -6.24
N TRP A 160 8.93 -13.42 -5.89
CA TRP A 160 8.62 -14.79 -6.20
C TRP A 160 8.08 -14.96 -7.63
N ARG A 161 8.75 -15.84 -8.37
CA ARG A 161 8.43 -16.24 -9.75
C ARG A 161 7.17 -17.11 -9.88
N ALA A 162 6.54 -17.49 -8.77
CA ALA A 162 5.30 -18.26 -8.75
C ALA A 162 4.09 -17.33 -8.60
N ARG A 163 3.88 -16.45 -9.59
CA ARG A 163 2.65 -15.66 -9.66
C ARG A 163 1.50 -16.60 -9.96
N ARG A 164 0.48 -16.58 -9.10
CA ARG A 164 -0.76 -17.33 -9.35
C ARG A 164 -1.70 -16.60 -10.29
N GLY A 165 -1.37 -15.35 -10.67
CA GLY A 165 -2.03 -14.64 -11.75
C GLY A 165 -3.38 -14.02 -11.37
N ASP A 166 -3.74 -14.08 -10.09
CA ASP A 166 -4.95 -13.47 -9.55
C ASP A 166 -4.65 -12.28 -8.62
N GLU A 167 -3.36 -11.92 -8.44
CA GLU A 167 -2.97 -10.85 -7.51
C GLU A 167 -3.59 -9.49 -7.89
N ALA A 168 -3.57 -9.14 -9.18
CA ALA A 168 -4.18 -7.90 -9.68
C ALA A 168 -5.72 -7.90 -9.50
N LYS A 169 -6.36 -9.07 -9.69
CA LYS A 169 -7.81 -9.23 -9.46
C LYS A 169 -8.15 -9.09 -7.98
N ARG A 170 -7.33 -9.65 -7.08
CA ARG A 170 -7.50 -9.51 -5.62
C ARG A 170 -7.32 -8.06 -5.20
N ALA A 171 -6.29 -7.37 -5.70
CA ALA A 171 -6.09 -5.95 -5.45
C ALA A 171 -7.30 -5.10 -5.91
N GLU A 172 -7.85 -5.37 -7.10
CA GLU A 172 -9.07 -4.71 -7.60
C GLU A 172 -10.29 -5.04 -6.73
N ALA A 173 -10.46 -6.30 -6.30
CA ALA A 173 -11.57 -6.72 -5.44
C ALA A 173 -11.55 -6.00 -4.07
N ILE A 174 -10.37 -5.85 -3.46
CA ILE A 174 -10.21 -5.12 -2.20
C ILE A 174 -10.50 -3.62 -2.38
N LEU A 175 -10.12 -3.03 -3.52
CA LEU A 175 -10.48 -1.64 -3.85
C LEU A 175 -12.00 -1.47 -3.99
N CYS A 176 -12.68 -2.40 -4.63
CA CYS A 176 -14.15 -2.39 -4.72
C CYS A 176 -14.80 -2.59 -3.34
N ARG A 177 -14.30 -3.53 -2.52
CA ARG A 177 -14.77 -3.76 -1.14
C ARG A 177 -14.66 -2.49 -0.28
N MET A 178 -13.53 -1.79 -0.36
CA MET A 178 -13.30 -0.53 0.34
C MET A 178 -14.39 0.51 0.01
N ARG A 179 -14.75 0.64 -1.27
CA ARG A 179 -15.75 1.60 -1.75
C ARG A 179 -17.18 1.16 -1.44
N ASP A 180 -17.53 -0.06 -1.84
CA ASP A 180 -18.91 -0.54 -1.94
C ASP A 180 -19.44 -1.09 -0.61
N VAL A 181 -18.57 -1.74 0.17
CA VAL A 181 -18.95 -2.38 1.44
C VAL A 181 -18.65 -1.46 2.61
N ALA A 182 -17.41 -0.99 2.71
CA ALA A 182 -16.99 -0.18 3.84
C ALA A 182 -17.39 1.31 3.72
N GLY A 183 -17.85 1.73 2.54
CA GLY A 183 -18.19 3.13 2.26
C GLY A 183 -16.99 4.07 2.38
N ILE A 184 -15.77 3.54 2.33
CA ILE A 184 -14.54 4.33 2.47
C ILE A 184 -14.11 4.75 1.07
N ARG A 185 -14.02 6.06 0.87
CA ARG A 185 -13.63 6.62 -0.41
C ARG A 185 -12.17 6.28 -0.74
N PRO A 186 -11.88 5.57 -1.86
CA PRO A 186 -10.51 5.27 -2.25
C PRO A 186 -9.74 6.52 -2.67
N THR A 187 -8.48 6.61 -2.28
CA THR A 187 -7.58 7.70 -2.66
C THR A 187 -6.74 7.35 -3.89
N THR A 188 -6.08 8.35 -4.50
CA THR A 188 -5.14 8.17 -5.61
C THR A 188 -4.12 7.04 -5.37
N LEU A 189 -3.62 6.88 -4.13
CA LEU A 189 -2.66 5.83 -3.79
C LEU A 189 -3.24 4.41 -3.91
N HIS A 190 -4.53 4.23 -3.60
CA HIS A 190 -5.18 2.93 -3.74
C HIS A 190 -5.30 2.55 -5.22
N TYR A 191 -5.72 3.51 -6.06
CA TYR A 191 -5.79 3.31 -7.51
C TYR A 191 -4.41 3.06 -8.11
N ASN A 192 -3.38 3.82 -7.72
CA ASN A 192 -2.01 3.61 -8.22
C ASN A 192 -1.52 2.20 -7.95
N ALA A 193 -1.73 1.70 -6.73
CA ALA A 193 -1.33 0.34 -6.37
C ALA A 193 -2.06 -0.72 -7.22
N VAL A 194 -3.37 -0.58 -7.45
CA VAL A 194 -4.12 -1.52 -8.29
C VAL A 194 -3.70 -1.43 -9.77
N ILE A 195 -3.52 -0.24 -10.32
CA ILE A 195 -3.05 -0.06 -11.71
C ILE A 195 -1.64 -0.64 -11.87
N GLU A 196 -0.76 -0.44 -10.88
CA GLU A 196 0.57 -1.05 -10.87
C GLU A 196 0.51 -2.58 -10.83
N ALA A 197 -0.42 -3.16 -10.06
CA ALA A 197 -0.64 -4.61 -10.02
C ALA A 197 -1.01 -5.14 -11.43
N TRP A 198 -1.95 -4.48 -12.10
CA TRP A 198 -2.35 -4.82 -13.48
C TRP A 198 -1.21 -4.62 -14.48
N ALA A 199 -0.43 -3.55 -14.33
CA ALA A 199 0.70 -3.26 -15.20
C ALA A 199 1.79 -4.33 -15.12
N HIS A 200 1.91 -4.97 -13.97
CA HIS A 200 2.90 -6.00 -13.76
C HIS A 200 2.39 -7.40 -14.04
N ASP A 201 1.09 -7.67 -14.07
CA ASP A 201 0.54 -9.00 -14.24
C ASP A 201 1.16 -9.74 -15.45
N LEU A 202 1.65 -10.96 -15.23
CA LEU A 202 2.34 -11.78 -16.25
C LEU A 202 1.42 -12.80 -16.92
N ASN A 203 0.15 -12.87 -16.51
CA ASN A 203 -0.79 -13.76 -17.16
C ASN A 203 -0.94 -13.39 -18.64
N LYS A 204 -0.54 -14.34 -19.50
CA LYS A 204 -0.61 -14.24 -20.97
C LYS A 204 -2.04 -14.25 -21.53
N GLY A 205 -3.03 -14.68 -20.73
CA GLY A 205 -4.43 -14.79 -21.15
C GLY A 205 -5.33 -13.62 -20.71
N ILE A 206 -4.76 -12.49 -20.27
CA ILE A 206 -5.54 -11.30 -19.96
C ILE A 206 -5.20 -10.23 -20.99
N ASP A 207 -5.84 -10.32 -22.15
CA ASP A 207 -5.70 -9.37 -23.27
C ASP A 207 -6.23 -7.97 -22.94
N ASN A 208 -6.80 -7.77 -21.74
CA ASN A 208 -7.46 -6.54 -21.33
C ASN A 208 -6.68 -5.72 -20.28
N LYS A 209 -5.37 -5.93 -20.08
CA LYS A 209 -4.59 -5.16 -19.08
C LYS A 209 -4.64 -3.65 -19.36
N ALA A 210 -4.42 -3.26 -20.61
CA ALA A 210 -4.51 -1.87 -21.05
C ALA A 210 -5.91 -1.30 -20.80
N GLN A 211 -6.96 -2.06 -21.14
CA GLN A 211 -8.35 -1.66 -20.92
C GLN A 211 -8.69 -1.52 -19.44
N LYS A 212 -8.20 -2.44 -18.59
CA LYS A 212 -8.38 -2.42 -17.14
C LYS A 212 -7.69 -1.21 -16.51
N ALA A 213 -6.43 -0.97 -16.86
CA ALA A 213 -5.70 0.21 -16.43
C ALA A 213 -6.41 1.51 -16.85
N GLN A 214 -6.90 1.56 -18.09
CA GLN A 214 -7.66 2.73 -18.59
C GLN A 214 -8.97 2.92 -17.83
N ALA A 215 -9.72 1.85 -17.56
CA ALA A 215 -10.98 1.91 -16.82
C ALA A 215 -10.78 2.41 -15.38
N LEU A 216 -9.75 1.92 -14.69
CA LEU A 216 -9.37 2.39 -13.35
C LEU A 216 -8.94 3.85 -13.36
N LEU A 217 -8.15 4.28 -14.34
CA LEU A 217 -7.72 5.67 -14.48
C LEU A 217 -8.89 6.61 -14.79
N LYS A 218 -9.82 6.22 -15.66
CA LYS A 218 -11.06 6.97 -15.92
C LYS A 218 -11.91 7.14 -14.65
N ARG A 219 -12.03 6.09 -13.84
CA ARG A 219 -12.72 6.17 -12.54
C ARG A 219 -12.02 7.15 -11.60
N LEU A 220 -10.70 7.07 -11.49
CA LEU A 220 -9.90 7.98 -10.67
C LEU A 220 -10.03 9.45 -11.10
N GLU A 221 -10.06 9.73 -12.41
CA GLU A 221 -10.29 11.09 -12.90
C GLU A 221 -11.69 11.63 -12.55
N ASN A 222 -12.71 10.78 -12.55
CA ASN A 222 -14.05 11.18 -12.13
C ASN A 222 -14.07 11.54 -10.64
N GLU A 223 -13.35 10.79 -9.81
CA GLU A 223 -13.17 11.11 -8.37
C GLU A 223 -12.47 12.45 -8.17
N TRP A 224 -11.46 12.79 -8.98
CA TRP A 224 -10.81 14.10 -8.89
C TRP A 224 -11.72 15.26 -9.30
N LYS A 225 -12.69 15.01 -10.20
CA LYS A 225 -13.68 16.02 -10.61
C LYS A 225 -14.70 16.26 -9.50
N SER A 226 -15.18 15.21 -8.82
CA SER A 226 -16.14 15.33 -7.72
C SER A 226 -15.54 15.95 -6.45
N ASP A 227 -14.23 15.79 -6.23
CA ASP A 227 -13.52 16.38 -5.08
C ASP A 227 -13.53 17.91 -5.08
N ASN A 228 -13.43 18.53 -6.26
CA ASN A 228 -13.40 19.99 -6.38
C ASN A 228 -14.73 20.67 -5.98
N SER A 229 -15.82 19.90 -5.90
CA SER A 229 -17.15 20.39 -5.49
C SER A 229 -17.34 20.36 -3.97
N SER A 230 -16.47 19.64 -3.24
CA SER A 230 -16.70 19.19 -1.86
C SER A 230 -15.57 19.68 -0.93
N SER A 231 -15.47 21.00 -0.73
CA SER A 231 -14.39 21.66 0.04
C SER A 231 -14.40 21.43 1.56
N LYS A 232 -15.04 20.36 2.05
CA LYS A 232 -15.03 19.95 3.46
C LYS A 232 -14.84 18.45 3.57
N MET A 233 -13.60 17.97 3.61
CA MET A 233 -13.31 16.64 4.16
C MET A 233 -12.06 16.67 5.01
N GLY A 234 -12.19 16.05 6.20
CA GLY A 234 -11.16 15.97 7.22
C GLY A 234 -9.90 15.27 6.74
N LYS A 235 -8.79 15.59 7.41
CA LYS A 235 -7.45 15.03 7.14
C LYS A 235 -7.48 13.50 7.26
N GLN A 236 -7.52 12.80 6.14
CA GLN A 236 -7.30 11.35 6.11
C GLN A 236 -5.80 11.05 6.30
N SER A 237 -5.45 9.88 6.83
CA SER A 237 -4.06 9.48 7.12
C SER A 237 -3.13 9.42 5.89
N PHE A 238 -3.69 9.48 4.67
CA PHE A 238 -2.98 9.53 3.39
C PHE A 238 -3.14 10.86 2.65
N SER A 239 -3.48 11.92 3.38
CA SER A 239 -3.46 13.28 2.84
C SER A 239 -2.07 13.59 2.28
N PRO A 240 -1.96 14.14 1.06
CA PRO A 240 -0.68 14.54 0.49
C PRO A 240 0.07 15.47 1.43
N ARG A 241 1.39 15.27 1.60
CA ARG A 241 2.20 16.15 2.48
C ARG A 241 2.36 17.53 1.87
N SER A 242 2.22 17.64 0.56
CA SER A 242 2.31 18.89 -0.20
C SER A 242 1.45 18.83 -1.47
N LYS A 243 1.19 20.00 -2.06
CA LYS A 243 0.51 20.09 -3.37
C LYS A 243 1.33 19.43 -4.48
N THR A 244 2.66 19.48 -4.41
CA THR A 244 3.58 18.83 -5.35
C THR A 244 3.53 17.31 -5.23
N ASP A 245 3.40 16.76 -4.02
CA ASP A 245 3.24 15.32 -3.80
C ASP A 245 1.92 14.81 -4.40
N LEU A 246 0.85 15.59 -4.27
CA LEU A 246 -0.43 15.25 -4.88
C LEU A 246 -0.31 15.23 -6.42
N ILE A 247 0.36 16.23 -7.01
CA ILE A 247 0.62 16.27 -8.45
C ILE A 247 1.40 15.03 -8.88
N GLY A 248 2.48 14.69 -8.17
CA GLY A 248 3.29 13.49 -8.45
C GLY A 248 2.51 12.18 -8.33
N GLN A 249 1.67 12.03 -7.30
CA GLN A 249 0.80 10.85 -7.16
C GLN A 249 -0.19 10.72 -8.34
N LYS A 250 -0.75 11.84 -8.80
CA LYS A 250 -1.65 11.86 -9.95
C LYS A 250 -0.91 11.53 -11.25
N THR A 251 0.29 12.10 -11.48
CA THR A 251 1.13 11.75 -12.65
C THR A 251 1.50 10.26 -12.63
N SER A 252 1.86 9.73 -11.47
CA SER A 252 2.16 8.30 -11.29
C SER A 252 1.01 7.39 -11.74
N SER A 253 -0.27 7.78 -11.53
CA SER A 253 -1.43 7.03 -12.03
C SER A 253 -1.38 6.81 -13.55
N TYR A 254 -1.07 7.86 -14.31
CA TYR A 254 -0.95 7.79 -15.77
C TYR A 254 0.27 6.98 -16.18
N ASN A 255 1.41 7.15 -15.49
CA ASN A 255 2.63 6.40 -15.77
C ASN A 255 2.43 4.90 -15.59
N HIS A 256 1.74 4.48 -14.52
CA HIS A 256 1.41 3.06 -14.33
C HIS A 256 0.47 2.55 -15.41
N ALA A 257 -0.50 3.34 -15.87
CA ALA A 257 -1.41 2.95 -16.95
C ALA A 257 -0.71 2.80 -18.31
N ILE A 258 0.19 3.73 -18.67
CA ILE A 258 1.01 3.64 -19.89
C ILE A 258 1.90 2.39 -19.82
N ARG A 259 2.52 2.13 -18.66
CA ARG A 259 3.33 0.92 -18.45
C ARG A 259 2.52 -0.37 -18.57
N ALA A 260 1.25 -0.37 -18.17
CA ALA A 260 0.37 -1.52 -18.36
C ALA A 260 0.12 -1.84 -19.84
N CYS A 261 0.22 -0.83 -20.71
CA CYS A 261 0.13 -1.00 -22.16
C CYS A 261 1.43 -1.53 -22.76
N ALA A 262 2.59 -1.12 -22.20
CA ALA A 262 3.93 -1.50 -22.65
C ALA A 262 4.30 -2.95 -22.26
N SER A 263 3.60 -3.92 -22.83
CA SER A 263 3.80 -5.35 -22.60
C SER A 263 4.03 -6.10 -23.91
N ASN A 264 4.66 -7.28 -23.82
CA ASN A 264 4.91 -8.13 -25.00
C ASN A 264 3.61 -8.87 -25.38
N ILE A 265 2.77 -8.22 -26.20
CA ILE A 265 1.49 -8.72 -26.66
C ILE A 265 1.70 -9.50 -27.96
N GLU A 266 1.22 -10.74 -28.04
CA GLU A 266 1.39 -11.58 -29.24
C GLU A 266 0.41 -11.16 -30.36
N ASP A 267 -0.85 -10.89 -30.01
CA ASP A 267 -1.92 -10.48 -30.95
C ASP A 267 -1.77 -9.02 -31.43
N ASP A 268 -1.83 -8.81 -32.75
CA ASP A 268 -1.60 -7.50 -33.36
C ASP A 268 -2.77 -6.52 -33.15
N ASN A 269 -4.02 -7.00 -33.03
CA ASN A 269 -5.16 -6.14 -32.69
C ASN A 269 -5.04 -5.64 -31.25
N ALA A 270 -4.71 -6.53 -30.31
CA ALA A 270 -4.46 -6.16 -28.92
C ALA A 270 -3.24 -5.24 -28.76
N LYS A 271 -2.19 -5.40 -29.57
CA LYS A 271 -1.07 -4.44 -29.65
C LYS A 271 -1.56 -3.05 -30.06
N LEU A 272 -2.36 -2.98 -31.13
CA LEU A 272 -2.91 -1.72 -31.62
C LEU A 272 -3.83 -1.05 -30.59
N ASP A 273 -4.71 -1.81 -29.95
CA ASP A 273 -5.58 -1.32 -28.87
C ASP A 273 -4.77 -0.78 -27.69
N ALA A 274 -3.75 -1.52 -27.24
CA ALA A 274 -2.85 -1.07 -26.17
C ALA A 274 -2.09 0.21 -26.57
N PHE A 275 -1.65 0.31 -27.82
CA PHE A 275 -0.98 1.50 -28.34
C PHE A 275 -1.91 2.71 -28.34
N LEU A 276 -3.14 2.56 -28.85
CA LEU A 276 -4.14 3.63 -28.85
C LEU A 276 -4.50 4.08 -27.44
N ILE A 277 -4.66 3.14 -26.50
CA ILE A 277 -4.91 3.45 -25.08
C ILE A 277 -3.73 4.21 -24.48
N ALA A 278 -2.49 3.83 -24.77
CA ALA A 278 -1.30 4.52 -24.26
C ALA A 278 -1.20 5.96 -24.79
N ILE A 279 -1.42 6.17 -26.09
CA ILE A 279 -1.42 7.51 -26.70
C ILE A 279 -2.55 8.38 -26.14
N ASP A 280 -3.78 7.84 -25.99
CA ASP A 280 -4.89 8.55 -25.34
C ASP A 280 -4.54 8.96 -23.91
N THR A 281 -3.98 8.03 -23.14
CA THR A 281 -3.57 8.24 -21.74
C THR A 281 -2.52 9.35 -21.64
N TYR A 282 -1.51 9.33 -22.51
CA TYR A 282 -0.48 10.37 -22.58
C TYR A 282 -1.07 11.74 -22.98
N LYS A 283 -1.95 11.79 -23.99
CA LYS A 283 -2.63 13.03 -24.39
C LYS A 283 -3.46 13.61 -23.25
N ARG A 284 -4.17 12.77 -22.48
CA ARG A 284 -4.93 13.17 -21.30
C ARG A 284 -4.02 13.72 -20.20
N LEU A 285 -2.86 13.11 -19.97
CA LEU A 285 -1.85 13.61 -19.05
C LEU A 285 -1.34 15.00 -19.47
N CYS A 286 -0.98 15.18 -20.75
CA CYS A 286 -0.51 16.47 -21.25
C CYS A 286 -1.56 17.59 -21.15
N ASN A 287 -2.85 17.25 -21.30
CA ASN A 287 -3.95 18.21 -21.23
C ASN A 287 -4.59 18.31 -19.83
N SER A 288 -4.04 17.60 -18.84
CA SER A 288 -4.58 17.57 -17.49
C SER A 288 -4.36 18.90 -16.77
N LYS A 289 -5.39 19.38 -16.06
CA LYS A 289 -5.27 20.54 -15.15
C LYS A 289 -4.65 20.16 -13.79
N TYR A 290 -4.44 18.88 -13.54
CA TYR A 290 -4.09 18.34 -12.22
C TYR A 290 -2.66 17.81 -12.12
N CYS A 291 -2.05 17.48 -13.25
CA CYS A 291 -0.74 16.85 -13.35
C CYS A 291 -0.08 17.18 -14.68
N GLN A 292 1.23 16.96 -14.75
CA GLN A 292 2.03 17.17 -15.95
C GLN A 292 2.96 15.97 -16.17
N PRO A 293 3.41 15.74 -17.42
CA PRO A 293 4.43 14.75 -17.72
C PRO A 293 5.71 14.97 -16.90
N ASP A 294 6.30 13.87 -16.45
CA ASP A 294 7.57 13.82 -15.72
C ASP A 294 8.58 12.88 -16.42
N GLU A 295 9.80 12.78 -15.88
CA GLU A 295 10.84 11.87 -16.36
C GLU A 295 10.33 10.43 -16.58
N TYR A 296 9.49 9.92 -15.67
CA TYR A 296 8.95 8.56 -15.70
C TYR A 296 7.90 8.40 -16.81
N THR A 297 7.18 9.47 -17.15
CA THR A 297 6.22 9.50 -18.26
C THR A 297 6.96 9.22 -19.56
N TYR A 298 8.05 9.94 -19.84
CA TYR A 298 8.81 9.78 -21.07
C TYR A 298 9.47 8.40 -21.15
N ILE A 299 10.03 7.89 -20.04
CA ILE A 299 10.53 6.52 -19.97
C ILE A 299 9.43 5.49 -20.29
N ALA A 300 8.21 5.67 -19.77
CA ALA A 300 7.09 4.78 -20.06
C ALA A 300 6.69 4.84 -21.54
N MET A 301 6.68 6.02 -22.15
CA MET A 301 6.35 6.22 -23.56
C MET A 301 7.38 5.61 -24.51
N PHE A 302 8.68 5.78 -24.23
CA PHE A 302 9.73 5.14 -25.01
C PHE A 302 9.65 3.61 -24.93
N ASN A 303 9.46 3.06 -23.73
CA ASN A 303 9.26 1.63 -23.57
C ASN A 303 8.03 1.14 -24.35
N MET A 304 6.91 1.88 -24.29
CA MET A 304 5.70 1.55 -25.03
C MET A 304 5.98 1.49 -26.55
N ALA A 305 6.69 2.48 -27.10
CA ALA A 305 7.08 2.47 -28.51
C ALA A 305 7.98 1.27 -28.86
N SER A 306 8.92 0.90 -27.98
CA SER A 306 9.80 -0.26 -28.19
C SER A 306 9.08 -1.60 -28.14
N TYR A 307 8.04 -1.75 -27.30
CA TYR A 307 7.30 -3.01 -27.15
C TYR A 307 6.16 -3.19 -28.15
N LEU A 308 5.48 -2.11 -28.55
CA LEU A 308 4.25 -2.20 -29.35
C LEU A 308 4.45 -1.90 -30.83
N LEU A 309 5.49 -1.17 -31.21
CA LEU A 309 5.79 -0.86 -32.62
C LEU A 309 6.89 -1.76 -33.17
N LYS A 310 6.86 -1.96 -34.49
CA LYS A 310 7.87 -2.75 -35.18
C LYS A 310 9.26 -2.11 -35.00
N PRO A 311 10.30 -2.87 -34.60
CA PRO A 311 11.65 -2.37 -34.45
C PRO A 311 12.14 -1.67 -35.72
N SER A 312 12.70 -0.47 -35.56
CA SER A 312 13.28 0.36 -36.64
C SER A 312 12.29 0.69 -37.76
N SER A 313 10.99 0.73 -37.46
CA SER A 313 9.98 1.27 -38.39
C SER A 313 9.98 2.80 -38.37
N ASP A 314 9.62 3.42 -39.49
CA ASP A 314 9.50 4.87 -39.61
C ASP A 314 8.54 5.45 -38.56
N GLU A 315 7.47 4.72 -38.24
CA GLU A 315 6.49 5.08 -37.21
C GLU A 315 7.09 5.11 -35.81
N GLN A 316 7.90 4.10 -35.46
CA GLN A 316 8.60 4.03 -34.18
C GLN A 316 9.64 5.13 -34.06
N ILE A 317 10.45 5.33 -35.09
CA ILE A 317 11.51 6.36 -35.10
C ILE A 317 10.87 7.74 -34.94
N LYS A 318 9.87 8.07 -35.77
CA LYS A 318 9.18 9.36 -35.72
C LYS A 318 8.54 9.64 -34.37
N LEU A 319 7.86 8.64 -33.78
CA LEU A 319 7.27 8.80 -32.45
C LEU A 319 8.35 9.03 -31.39
N CYS A 320 9.45 8.28 -31.43
CA CYS A 320 10.57 8.46 -30.51
C CYS A 320 11.23 9.84 -30.68
N GLU A 321 11.37 10.36 -31.90
CA GLU A 321 11.92 11.69 -32.17
C GLU A 321 11.02 12.79 -31.58
N ASP A 322 9.72 12.73 -31.84
CA ASP A 322 8.74 13.68 -31.31
C ASP A 322 8.74 13.68 -29.77
N LEU A 323 8.78 12.48 -29.17
CA LEU A 323 8.87 12.31 -27.72
C LEU A 323 10.19 12.85 -27.15
N PHE A 324 11.31 12.61 -27.83
CA PHE A 324 12.63 13.07 -27.40
C PHE A 324 12.72 14.59 -27.43
N GLN A 325 12.33 15.23 -28.54
CA GLN A 325 12.28 16.69 -28.65
C GLN A 325 11.38 17.31 -27.57
N LYS A 326 10.23 16.68 -27.29
CA LYS A 326 9.32 17.15 -26.25
C LYS A 326 9.90 16.96 -24.84
N CYS A 327 10.52 15.82 -24.57
CA CYS A 327 11.22 15.53 -23.32
C CYS A 327 12.33 16.57 -23.03
N CYS A 328 13.11 16.93 -24.05
CA CYS A 328 14.13 17.97 -23.97
C CYS A 328 13.53 19.36 -23.69
N ARG A 329 12.47 19.74 -24.42
CA ARG A 329 11.79 21.03 -24.22
C ARG A 329 11.18 21.18 -22.83
N GLU A 330 10.67 20.10 -22.26
CA GLU A 330 10.08 20.09 -20.91
C GLU A 330 11.12 19.86 -19.79
N GLY A 331 12.41 19.73 -20.14
CA GLY A 331 13.50 19.54 -19.18
C GLY A 331 13.44 18.22 -18.42
N GLN A 332 12.78 17.20 -18.97
CA GLN A 332 12.57 15.89 -18.32
C GLN A 332 13.58 14.82 -18.77
N LEU A 333 14.60 15.20 -19.55
CA LEU A 333 15.59 14.28 -20.08
C LEU A 333 16.55 13.81 -18.97
N THR A 334 16.62 12.50 -18.79
CA THR A 334 17.55 11.83 -17.89
C THR A 334 18.49 10.90 -18.66
N ASN A 335 19.59 10.47 -18.02
CA ASN A 335 20.48 9.44 -18.58
C ASN A 335 19.71 8.14 -18.93
N THR A 336 18.69 7.80 -18.14
CA THR A 336 17.87 6.62 -18.39
C THR A 336 16.99 6.78 -19.63
N SER A 337 16.27 7.90 -19.75
CA SER A 337 15.44 8.16 -20.93
C SER A 337 16.27 8.30 -22.20
N LEU A 338 17.45 8.94 -22.11
CA LEU A 338 18.38 9.06 -23.23
C LEU A 338 18.84 7.67 -23.70
N ARG A 339 19.32 6.82 -22.77
CA ARG A 339 19.77 5.46 -23.12
C ARG A 339 18.69 4.65 -23.82
N ILE A 340 17.43 4.75 -23.39
CA ILE A 340 16.32 4.03 -24.02
C ILE A 340 16.01 4.63 -25.40
N ALA A 341 15.98 5.95 -25.52
CA ALA A 341 15.75 6.63 -26.80
C ALA A 341 16.83 6.26 -27.85
N MET A 342 18.11 6.21 -27.44
CA MET A 342 19.24 5.83 -28.30
C MET A 342 19.17 4.38 -28.81
N GLN A 343 18.40 3.49 -28.18
CA GLN A 343 18.19 2.14 -28.73
C GLN A 343 17.29 2.13 -29.96
N THR A 344 16.50 3.20 -30.16
CA THR A 344 15.51 3.33 -31.23
C THR A 344 15.83 4.43 -32.23
N LEU A 345 16.51 5.50 -31.79
CA LEU A 345 16.83 6.66 -32.61
C LEU A 345 18.15 6.46 -33.36
N PRO A 346 18.25 6.87 -34.64
CA PRO A 346 19.52 6.92 -35.34
C PRO A 346 20.43 8.01 -34.74
N ASP A 347 21.75 7.83 -34.87
CA ASP A 347 22.76 8.76 -34.36
C ASP A 347 22.59 10.21 -34.88
N SER A 348 21.88 10.40 -35.99
CA SER A 348 21.57 11.71 -36.56
C SER A 348 20.51 12.52 -35.81
N SER A 349 19.73 11.87 -34.94
CA SER A 349 18.55 12.47 -34.28
C SER A 349 18.80 12.83 -32.80
N ILE A 350 20.01 12.55 -32.30
CA ILE A 350 20.49 12.80 -30.94
C ILE A 350 21.41 14.02 -30.96
#